data_AF-A0A341BNJ3-F1
#
_entry.id   AF-A0A341BNJ3-F1
#
_cell.length_a   1.000
_cell.length_b   1.000
_cell.length_c   1.000
_cell.angle_alpha   90.00
_cell.angle_beta   90.00
_cell.angle_gamma   90.00
#
_symmetry.space_group_name_H-M   'P 1'
#
loop_
_entity.id
_entity.type
_entity.pdbx_description
1 polymer ?
#
loop_
_entity_poly.entity_id
_entity_poly.type
_entity_poly.pdbx_seq_one_letter_code
_entity_poly.pdbx_strand_id
1 'polypeptide(L)'
;MVVSAEMCCFCFDVLYCHLYGYQQPRTPRFTNEPYALKDSRFPPMTRDELPRLFCSVSLLTNFEDVCDYLDWEVGVHGIRIEFINEKGSKRTATYLPEVAKEQGWDHIQTIDSLLRKGGYKAPITNEFRKTIKLTRYRSEKMTLSYAEYLAHRQHHHFQNGIGHPLPPYNHYS
;
A
#
# COMPACT_ATOMS: atom_id res chain seq x y z
N MET A 1 4.92 15.54 -7.45
CA MET A 1 3.60 15.04 -7.02
C MET A 1 3.74 14.73 -5.54
N VAL A 2 2.88 15.26 -4.69
CA VAL A 2 2.95 15.12 -3.23
C VAL A 2 1.77 14.27 -2.79
N VAL A 3 1.99 13.34 -1.86
CA VAL A 3 0.90 12.54 -1.27
C VAL A 3 -0.03 13.46 -0.46
N SER A 4 -1.36 13.33 -0.60
CA SER A 4 -2.32 14.25 0.01
C SER A 4 -3.50 13.55 0.69
N ALA A 5 -4.20 14.27 1.58
CA ALA A 5 -5.41 13.78 2.25
C ALA A 5 -6.53 13.43 1.26
N GLU A 6 -6.59 14.12 0.11
CA GLU A 6 -7.56 13.85 -0.96
C GLU A 6 -7.44 12.41 -1.49
N MET A 7 -6.20 11.89 -1.57
CA MET A 7 -5.96 10.51 -2.03
C MET A 7 -6.55 9.50 -1.03
N CYS A 8 -6.31 9.69 0.28
CA CYS A 8 -6.90 8.83 1.32
C CYS A 8 -8.43 8.93 1.35
N CYS A 9 -8.99 10.14 1.19
CA CYS A 9 -10.44 10.35 1.15
C CYS A 9 -11.08 9.64 -0.05
N PHE A 10 -10.45 9.70 -1.22
CA PHE A 10 -10.91 8.98 -2.40
C PHE A 10 -10.93 7.45 -2.17
N CYS A 11 -9.91 6.89 -1.52
CA CYS A 11 -9.92 5.46 -1.15
C CYS A 11 -11.09 5.11 -0.22
N PHE A 12 -11.40 5.97 0.76
CA PHE A 12 -12.58 5.79 1.61
C PHE A 12 -13.89 5.94 0.83
N ASP A 13 -13.99 6.86 -0.13
CA ASP A 13 -15.18 6.99 -0.98
C ASP A 13 -15.43 5.73 -1.81
N VAL A 14 -14.38 5.17 -2.44
CA VAL A 14 -14.44 3.92 -3.19
C VAL A 14 -14.93 2.77 -2.30
N LEU A 15 -14.35 2.64 -1.10
CA LEU A 15 -14.72 1.61 -0.13
C LEU A 15 -16.16 1.78 0.38
N TYR A 16 -16.55 3.01 0.71
CA TYR A 16 -17.90 3.35 1.16
C TYR A 16 -18.93 3.03 0.07
N CYS A 17 -18.70 3.47 -1.17
CA CYS A 17 -19.59 3.15 -2.28
C CYS A 17 -19.69 1.64 -2.51
N HIS A 18 -18.58 0.91 -2.39
CA HIS A 18 -18.57 -0.54 -2.52
C HIS A 18 -19.43 -1.22 -1.44
N LEU A 19 -19.24 -0.86 -0.16
CA LEU A 19 -19.94 -1.49 0.97
C LEU A 19 -21.44 -1.19 0.99
N TYR A 20 -21.85 -0.02 0.51
CA TYR A 20 -23.25 0.42 0.51
C TYR A 20 -23.97 0.20 -0.83
N GLY A 21 -23.26 -0.29 -1.86
CA GLY A 21 -23.84 -0.55 -3.18
C GLY A 21 -24.16 0.73 -3.96
N TYR A 22 -23.45 1.83 -3.69
CA TYR A 22 -23.57 3.08 -4.43
C TYR A 22 -22.70 3.07 -5.70
N GLN A 23 -23.00 4.01 -6.61
CA GLN A 23 -22.16 4.25 -7.78
C GLN A 23 -20.75 4.66 -7.33
N GLN A 24 -19.72 4.11 -8.00
CA GLN A 24 -18.32 4.44 -7.73
C GLN A 24 -18.03 5.92 -8.02
N PRO A 25 -17.14 6.56 -7.23
CA PRO A 25 -16.75 7.95 -7.47
C PRO A 25 -16.09 8.10 -8.85
N ARG A 26 -16.12 9.33 -9.39
CA ARG A 26 -15.45 9.63 -10.66
C ARG A 26 -13.95 9.42 -10.53
N THR A 27 -13.30 9.07 -11.65
CA THR A 27 -11.85 8.95 -11.71
C THR A 27 -11.19 10.22 -11.16
N PRO A 28 -10.26 10.10 -10.21
CA PRO A 28 -9.61 11.26 -9.62
C PRO A 28 -8.65 11.91 -10.62
N ARG A 29 -8.18 13.12 -10.30
CA ARG A 29 -7.19 13.84 -11.12
C ARG A 29 -5.76 13.30 -10.96
N PHE A 30 -5.52 12.42 -10.00
CA PHE A 30 -4.25 11.74 -9.77
C PHE A 30 -4.28 10.31 -10.37
N THR A 31 -3.10 9.77 -10.68
CA THR A 31 -2.98 8.41 -11.22
C THR A 31 -3.54 7.39 -10.22
N ASN A 32 -4.52 6.61 -10.65
CA ASN A 32 -5.18 5.58 -9.86
C ASN A 32 -5.20 4.27 -10.65
N GLU A 33 -4.05 3.59 -10.71
CA GLU A 33 -4.00 2.23 -11.22
C GLU A 33 -4.92 1.34 -10.37
N PRO A 34 -5.65 0.39 -10.96
CA PRO A 34 -6.67 -0.37 -10.26
C PRO A 34 -6.03 -1.24 -9.17
N TYR A 35 -6.27 -0.87 -7.91
CA TYR A 35 -6.00 -1.74 -6.76
C TYR A 35 -7.21 -2.62 -6.49
N ALA A 36 -6.97 -3.92 -6.31
CA ALA A 36 -8.04 -4.86 -6.03
C ALA A 36 -8.57 -4.64 -4.61
N LEU A 37 -9.85 -4.25 -4.49
CA LEU A 37 -10.63 -4.31 -3.24
C LEU A 37 -10.79 -5.75 -2.70
N LYS A 38 -10.23 -6.74 -3.39
CA LYS A 38 -10.33 -8.17 -3.11
C LYS A 38 -8.94 -8.72 -2.83
N ASP A 39 -8.47 -8.52 -1.60
CA ASP A 39 -7.29 -9.20 -1.09
C ASP A 39 -7.71 -10.56 -0.50
N SER A 40 -7.40 -11.66 -1.20
CA SER A 40 -7.83 -13.00 -0.81
C SER A 40 -7.23 -13.50 0.51
N ARG A 41 -6.26 -12.78 1.09
CA ARG A 41 -5.66 -13.12 2.37
C ARG A 41 -6.56 -12.77 3.55
N PHE A 42 -7.55 -11.90 3.34
CA PHE A 42 -8.47 -11.44 4.36
C PHE A 42 -9.92 -11.75 3.97
N PRO A 43 -10.83 -11.97 4.93
CA PRO A 43 -12.25 -11.99 4.63
C PRO A 43 -12.69 -10.63 4.05
N PRO A 44 -13.78 -10.59 3.26
CA PRO A 44 -14.34 -9.32 2.80
C PRO A 44 -14.63 -8.39 3.98
N MET A 45 -14.25 -7.13 3.82
CA MET A 45 -14.49 -6.10 4.83
C MET A 45 -15.98 -5.85 5.03
N THR A 46 -16.39 -5.64 6.27
CA THR A 46 -17.78 -5.34 6.67
C THR A 46 -17.97 -3.87 7.02
N ARG A 47 -19.24 -3.42 7.06
CA ARG A 47 -19.59 -2.02 7.35
C ARG A 47 -19.19 -1.59 8.78
N ASP A 48 -19.33 -2.50 9.74
CA ASP A 48 -19.04 -2.22 11.16
C ASP A 48 -17.54 -2.06 11.45
N GLU A 49 -16.68 -2.42 10.49
CA GLU A 49 -15.24 -2.19 10.58
C GLU A 49 -14.86 -0.76 10.22
N LEU A 50 -15.66 -0.06 9.39
CA LEU A 50 -15.34 1.28 8.86
C LEU A 50 -14.89 2.27 9.94
N PRO A 51 -15.58 2.43 11.09
CA PRO A 51 -15.19 3.41 12.10
C PRO A 51 -13.80 3.20 12.72
N ARG A 52 -13.24 2.00 12.59
CA ARG A 52 -11.93 1.64 13.16
C ARG A 52 -10.80 1.65 12.13
N LEU A 53 -11.09 2.00 10.87
CA LEU A 53 -10.11 1.93 9.80
C LEU A 53 -9.21 3.17 9.73
N PHE A 54 -7.98 2.91 9.32
CA PHE A 54 -7.04 3.89 8.82
C PHE A 54 -6.75 3.57 7.36
N CYS A 55 -6.85 4.57 6.49
CA CYS A 55 -6.41 4.49 5.11
C CYS A 55 -5.02 5.09 4.99
N SER A 56 -4.08 4.35 4.42
CA SER A 56 -2.75 4.87 4.09
C SER A 56 -2.49 4.82 2.60
N VAL A 57 -1.99 5.91 2.04
CA VAL A 57 -1.53 6.01 0.65
C VAL A 57 -0.04 6.27 0.68
N SER A 58 0.72 5.46 -0.06
CA SER A 58 2.17 5.63 -0.22
C SER A 58 2.51 5.93 -1.67
N LEU A 59 3.08 7.11 -1.94
CA LEU A 59 3.61 7.44 -3.26
C LEU A 59 5.06 6.97 -3.36
N LEU A 60 5.35 6.12 -4.33
CA LEU A 60 6.69 5.56 -4.53
C LEU A 60 7.47 6.42 -5.53
N THR A 61 8.68 6.83 -5.16
CA THR A 61 9.52 7.75 -5.93
C THR A 61 10.99 7.28 -5.95
N ASN A 62 11.80 7.90 -6.81
CA ASN A 62 13.25 7.68 -6.86
C ASN A 62 13.65 6.21 -7.03
N PHE A 63 13.09 5.55 -8.04
CA PHE A 63 13.47 4.18 -8.37
C PHE A 63 14.88 4.15 -8.96
N GLU A 64 15.76 3.39 -8.32
CA GLU A 64 17.18 3.25 -8.68
C GLU A 64 17.54 1.77 -8.72
N ASP A 65 18.01 1.29 -9.87
CA ASP A 65 18.61 -0.04 -9.97
C ASP A 65 20.01 -0.01 -9.34
N VAL A 66 20.32 -0.97 -8.48
CA VAL A 66 21.60 -1.06 -7.78
C VAL A 66 22.38 -2.30 -8.19
N CYS A 67 23.71 -2.21 -8.11
CA CYS A 67 24.60 -3.32 -8.47
C CYS A 67 24.75 -4.37 -7.38
N ASP A 68 24.65 -3.97 -6.11
CA ASP A 68 24.69 -4.87 -4.96
C ASP A 68 23.31 -4.97 -4.31
N TYR A 69 22.86 -6.19 -4.02
CA TYR A 69 21.59 -6.45 -3.35
C TYR A 69 21.55 -5.94 -1.90
N LEU A 70 22.69 -5.50 -1.37
CA LEU A 70 22.82 -4.85 -0.07
C LEU A 70 22.85 -3.31 -0.14
N ASP A 71 22.89 -2.71 -1.34
CA ASP A 71 23.00 -1.25 -1.53
C ASP A 71 21.66 -0.53 -1.34
N TRP A 72 21.15 -0.59 -0.11
CA TRP A 72 19.97 0.15 0.34
C TRP A 72 20.05 0.39 1.84
N GLU A 73 19.13 1.18 2.38
CA GLU A 73 19.17 1.61 3.79
C GLU A 73 17.84 1.26 4.47
N VAL A 74 17.92 0.49 5.55
CA VAL A 74 16.77 0.01 6.31
C VAL A 74 16.00 1.19 6.90
N GLY A 75 14.68 1.23 6.67
CA GLY A 75 13.82 2.31 7.15
C GLY A 75 13.83 3.56 6.27
N VAL A 76 14.68 3.63 5.25
CA VAL A 76 14.73 4.74 4.28
C VAL A 76 14.28 4.29 2.90
N HIS A 77 14.78 3.13 2.46
CA HIS A 77 14.50 2.61 1.13
C HIS A 77 13.51 1.46 1.19
N GLY A 78 12.51 1.51 0.31
CA GLY A 78 11.74 0.35 -0.11
C GLY A 78 12.53 -0.40 -1.18
N ILE A 79 12.30 -1.70 -1.28
CA ILE A 79 13.03 -2.55 -2.23
C ILE A 79 12.06 -3.37 -3.07
N ARG A 80 12.35 -3.47 -4.37
CA ARG A 80 11.75 -4.42 -5.30
C ARG A 80 12.86 -5.32 -5.82
N ILE A 81 12.68 -6.62 -5.66
CA ILE A 81 13.58 -7.61 -6.22
C ILE A 81 12.96 -8.29 -7.43
N GLU A 82 13.81 -8.65 -8.39
CA GLU A 82 13.49 -9.54 -9.49
C GLU A 82 14.43 -10.74 -9.43
N PHE A 83 13.87 -11.94 -9.55
CA PHE A 83 14.64 -13.19 -9.50
C PHE A 83 13.96 -14.27 -10.34
N ILE A 84 14.71 -15.34 -10.63
CA ILE A 84 14.19 -16.55 -11.27
C ILE A 84 13.99 -17.60 -10.18
N ASN A 85 12.78 -18.15 -10.07
CA ASN A 85 12.51 -19.20 -9.10
C ASN A 85 13.01 -20.59 -9.57
N GLU A 86 12.87 -21.61 -8.72
CA GLU A 86 13.32 -22.97 -9.02
C GLU A 86 12.62 -23.61 -10.23
N LYS A 87 11.51 -23.03 -10.68
CA LYS A 87 10.75 -23.46 -11.86
C LYS A 87 11.13 -22.69 -13.13
N GLY A 88 12.21 -21.89 -13.10
CA GLY A 88 12.63 -21.06 -14.21
C GLY A 88 11.72 -19.86 -14.48
N SER A 89 10.75 -19.57 -13.60
CA SER A 89 9.81 -18.45 -13.79
C SER A 89 10.37 -17.17 -13.19
N LYS A 90 10.30 -16.07 -13.94
CA LYS A 90 10.61 -14.74 -13.41
C LYS A 90 9.56 -14.31 -12.39
N ARG A 91 10.02 -13.85 -11.23
CA ARG A 91 9.19 -13.37 -10.12
C ARG A 91 9.67 -12.01 -9.66
N THR A 92 8.75 -11.27 -9.05
CA THR A 92 9.04 -10.01 -8.39
C THR A 92 8.45 -10.01 -6.99
N ALA A 93 9.08 -9.28 -6.08
CA ALA A 93 8.57 -9.08 -4.74
C ALA A 93 9.00 -7.71 -4.22
N THR A 94 8.20 -7.13 -3.34
CA THR A 94 8.38 -5.75 -2.89
C THR A 94 8.04 -5.59 -1.41
N TYR A 95 8.87 -4.82 -0.72
CA TYR A 95 8.60 -4.27 0.60
C TYR A 95 8.77 -2.76 0.58
N LEU A 96 7.89 -2.07 1.30
CA LEU A 96 7.93 -0.63 1.53
C LEU A 96 9.05 -0.30 2.55
N PRO A 97 9.51 0.97 2.62
CA PRO A 97 10.61 1.35 3.51
C PRO A 97 10.43 0.96 4.97
N GLU A 98 9.19 1.00 5.49
CA GLU A 98 8.91 0.72 6.89
C GLU A 98 9.04 -0.77 7.27
N VAL A 99 8.83 -1.70 6.33
CA VAL A 99 8.61 -3.12 6.66
C VAL A 99 9.83 -3.74 7.34
N ALA A 100 11.03 -3.55 6.79
CA ALA A 100 12.24 -4.13 7.36
C ALA A 100 12.52 -3.59 8.77
N LYS A 101 12.34 -2.27 8.95
CA LYS A 101 12.54 -1.59 10.23
C LYS A 101 11.54 -2.05 11.29
N GLU A 102 10.26 -2.14 10.94
CA GLU A 102 9.20 -2.59 11.86
C GLU A 102 9.37 -4.04 12.31
N GLN A 103 9.91 -4.89 11.45
CA GLN A 103 10.21 -6.28 11.77
C GLN A 103 11.54 -6.47 12.51
N GLY A 104 12.36 -5.41 12.61
CA GLY A 104 13.72 -5.49 13.14
C GLY A 104 14.66 -6.34 12.28
N TRP A 105 14.40 -6.42 10.97
CA TRP A 105 15.20 -7.20 10.03
C TRP A 105 16.40 -6.43 9.51
N ASP A 106 17.53 -7.12 9.40
CA ASP A 106 18.68 -6.64 8.62
C ASP A 106 18.46 -6.86 7.11
N HIS A 107 19.46 -6.47 6.30
CA HIS A 107 19.40 -6.62 4.85
C HIS A 107 19.19 -8.07 4.39
N ILE A 108 19.91 -9.02 4.99
CA ILE A 108 19.87 -10.43 4.59
C ILE A 108 18.51 -11.04 4.93
N GLN A 109 18.05 -10.83 6.16
CA GLN A 109 16.75 -11.28 6.64
C GLN A 109 15.61 -10.71 5.78
N THR A 110 15.71 -9.42 5.42
CA THR A 110 14.73 -8.77 4.55
C THR A 110 14.70 -9.42 3.17
N ILE A 111 15.86 -9.63 2.54
CA ILE A 111 15.95 -10.25 1.21
C ILE A 111 15.43 -11.69 1.22
N ASP A 112 15.79 -12.48 2.23
CA ASP A 112 15.32 -13.85 2.38
C ASP A 112 13.80 -13.91 2.55
N SER A 113 13.26 -13.05 3.41
CA SER A 113 11.81 -12.88 3.59
C SER A 113 11.13 -12.50 2.27
N LEU A 114 11.72 -11.59 1.50
CA LEU A 114 11.19 -11.14 0.21
C LEU A 114 11.19 -12.25 -0.85
N LEU A 115 12.24 -13.06 -0.91
CA LEU A 115 12.32 -14.24 -1.77
C LEU A 115 11.23 -15.25 -1.43
N ARG A 116 11.02 -15.54 -0.14
CA ARG A 116 9.94 -16.43 0.33
C ARG A 116 8.58 -15.88 -0.04
N LYS A 117 8.34 -14.59 0.17
CA LYS A 117 7.11 -13.88 -0.21
C LYS A 117 6.87 -13.93 -1.73
N GLY A 118 7.92 -13.80 -2.54
CA GLY A 118 7.89 -13.94 -4.00
C GLY A 118 7.74 -15.38 -4.50
N GLY A 119 7.63 -16.36 -3.59
CA GLY A 119 7.37 -17.76 -3.90
C GLY A 119 8.61 -18.62 -4.15
N TYR A 120 9.81 -18.17 -3.75
CA TYR A 120 11.02 -19.00 -3.82
C TYR A 120 11.03 -20.06 -2.71
N LYS A 121 11.10 -21.34 -3.08
CA LYS A 121 10.98 -22.45 -2.12
C LYS A 121 12.27 -23.22 -1.85
N ALA A 122 13.29 -23.08 -2.71
CA ALA A 122 14.57 -23.75 -2.53
C ALA A 122 15.42 -23.15 -1.38
N PRO A 123 16.55 -23.77 -1.00
CA PRO A 123 17.52 -23.17 -0.08
C PRO A 123 18.07 -21.85 -0.62
N ILE A 124 18.19 -20.83 0.24
CA ILE A 124 18.68 -19.51 -0.16
C ILE A 124 20.18 -19.43 0.17
N THR A 125 21.02 -19.51 -0.87
CA THR A 125 22.48 -19.39 -0.73
C THR A 125 22.96 -17.96 -1.00
N ASN A 126 24.19 -17.65 -0.61
CA ASN A 126 24.78 -16.34 -0.90
C ASN A 126 24.95 -16.10 -2.40
N GLU A 127 25.32 -17.15 -3.14
CA GLU A 127 25.45 -17.14 -4.59
C GLU A 127 24.10 -16.81 -5.23
N PHE A 128 23.01 -17.41 -4.72
CA PHE A 128 21.68 -17.11 -5.21
C PHE A 128 21.28 -15.65 -4.94
N ARG A 129 21.57 -15.11 -3.75
CA ARG A 129 21.30 -13.69 -3.43
C ARG A 129 21.97 -12.74 -4.41
N LYS A 130 23.20 -13.05 -4.85
CA LYS A 130 23.94 -12.27 -5.85
C LYS A 130 23.31 -12.28 -7.24
N THR A 131 22.41 -13.23 -7.54
CA THR A 131 21.69 -13.27 -8.83
C THR A 131 20.48 -12.33 -8.87
N ILE A 132 20.07 -11.79 -7.72
CA ILE A 132 18.90 -10.95 -7.61
C ILE A 132 19.20 -9.59 -8.25
N LYS A 133 18.27 -9.11 -9.08
CA LYS A 133 18.24 -7.70 -9.46
C LYS A 133 17.43 -6.93 -8.42
N LEU A 134 18.03 -5.91 -7.81
CA LEU A 134 17.36 -5.06 -6.83
C LEU A 134 17.17 -3.64 -7.39
N THR A 135 15.96 -3.14 -7.26
CA THR A 135 15.62 -1.72 -7.42
C THR A 135 15.26 -1.17 -6.04
N ARG A 136 15.95 -0.13 -5.58
CA ARG A 136 15.56 0.62 -4.38
C ARG A 136 14.69 1.81 -4.76
N TYR A 137 13.85 2.26 -3.84
CA TYR A 137 13.01 3.45 -4.01
C TYR A 137 12.70 4.10 -2.67
N ARG A 138 12.19 5.33 -2.70
CA ARG A 138 11.68 6.03 -1.51
C ARG A 138 10.17 6.10 -1.57
N SER A 139 9.53 6.36 -0.43
CA SER A 139 8.10 6.65 -0.43
C SER A 139 7.71 7.76 0.53
N GLU A 140 6.73 8.54 0.12
CA GLU A 140 6.00 9.45 0.99
C GLU A 140 4.66 8.80 1.35
N LYS A 141 4.32 8.79 2.63
CA LYS A 141 3.11 8.14 3.15
C LYS A 141 2.20 9.18 3.79
N MET A 142 0.92 9.12 3.44
CA MET A 142 -0.16 9.82 4.12
C MET A 142 -1.09 8.79 4.73
N THR A 143 -1.47 8.99 5.99
CA THR A 143 -2.43 8.13 6.69
C THR A 143 -3.55 8.99 7.25
N LEU A 144 -4.78 8.49 7.15
CA LEU A 144 -5.98 9.20 7.58
C LEU A 144 -6.98 8.19 8.17
N SER A 145 -7.53 8.51 9.34
CA SER A 145 -8.55 7.71 10.03
C SER A 145 -9.95 7.95 9.46
N TYR A 146 -10.86 6.99 9.65
CA TYR A 146 -12.25 7.19 9.22
C TYR A 146 -12.90 8.43 9.85
N ALA A 147 -12.56 8.77 11.09
CA ALA A 147 -13.04 9.97 11.76
C ALA A 147 -12.56 11.26 11.06
N GLU A 148 -11.28 11.33 10.70
CA GLU A 148 -10.73 12.45 9.92
C GLU A 148 -11.36 12.54 8.54
N TYR A 149 -11.68 11.40 7.92
CA TYR A 149 -12.37 11.34 6.62
C TYR A 149 -13.77 11.95 6.70
N LEU A 150 -14.53 11.60 7.74
CA LEU A 150 -15.86 12.18 7.96
C LEU A 150 -15.78 13.69 8.19
N ALA A 151 -14.82 14.15 8.99
CA ALA A 151 -14.58 15.58 9.20
C ALA A 151 -14.24 16.30 7.89
N HIS A 152 -13.40 15.69 7.04
CA HIS A 152 -13.03 16.23 5.73
C HIS A 152 -14.24 16.30 4.77
N ARG A 153 -15.06 15.25 4.73
CA ARG A 153 -16.28 15.24 3.90
C ARG A 153 -17.33 16.24 4.33
N GLN A 154 -17.51 16.47 5.63
CA GLN A 154 -18.44 17.49 6.12
C GLN A 154 -18.06 18.89 5.62
N HIS A 155 -16.76 19.23 5.63
CA HIS A 155 -16.27 20.51 5.14
C HIS A 155 -16.44 20.65 3.62
N HIS A 156 -16.18 19.59 2.84
CA HIS A 156 -16.30 19.63 1.37
C HIS A 156 -17.74 19.56 0.84
N HIS A 157 -18.65 18.86 1.52
CA HIS A 157 -20.08 18.87 1.20
C HIS A 157 -20.69 20.26 1.31
N PHE A 158 -20.25 21.05 2.30
CA PHE A 158 -20.71 22.41 2.51
C PHE A 158 -20.26 23.37 1.39
N GLN A 159 -19.16 23.06 0.68
CA GLN A 159 -18.61 23.92 -0.35
C GLN A 159 -19.02 23.53 -1.78
N ASN A 160 -19.28 22.25 -2.08
CA ASN A 160 -19.38 21.78 -3.47
C ASN A 160 -20.67 21.06 -3.86
N GLY A 161 -21.63 20.81 -2.96
CA GLY A 161 -22.99 20.34 -3.30
C GLY A 161 -23.09 19.01 -4.08
N ILE A 162 -21.99 18.26 -4.21
CA ILE A 162 -21.92 17.01 -4.98
C ILE A 162 -21.31 15.94 -4.08
N GLY A 163 -22.16 15.19 -3.37
CA GLY A 163 -21.72 14.01 -2.66
C GLY A 163 -22.89 13.13 -2.28
N HIS A 164 -22.70 11.81 -2.30
CA HIS A 164 -23.65 10.85 -1.75
C HIS A 164 -23.96 11.19 -0.28
N PRO A 165 -25.17 10.87 0.22
CA PRO A 165 -25.56 11.18 1.59
C PRO A 165 -24.52 10.62 2.57
N LEU A 166 -24.13 11.43 3.55
CA LEU A 166 -23.30 10.97 4.65
C LEU A 166 -24.07 9.87 5.39
N PRO A 167 -23.40 8.82 5.90
CA PRO A 167 -24.04 7.96 6.89
C PRO A 167 -24.49 8.86 8.05
N PRO A 168 -25.66 8.60 8.66
CA PRO A 168 -26.09 9.35 9.82
C PRO A 168 -24.98 9.29 10.87
N TYR A 169 -24.58 10.46 11.36
CA TYR A 169 -23.69 10.57 12.52
C TYR A 169 -24.38 9.91 13.70
N ASN A 170 -24.10 8.63 13.95
CA ASN A 170 -24.46 8.03 15.22
C ASN A 170 -23.45 8.54 16.25
N HIS A 171 -23.90 9.51 17.02
CA HIS A 171 -23.36 9.78 18.35
C HIS A 171 -23.39 8.47 19.12
N TYR A 172 -22.26 7.78 19.22
CA TYR A 172 -22.03 6.89 20.35
C TYR A 172 -21.34 7.72 21.42
N SER A 173 -22.14 8.06 22.43
CA SER A 173 -21.69 8.61 23.72
C SER A 173 -20.97 7.55 24.53
#